data_AF-A0A961GAX5-F1
#
_entry.id   AF-A0A961GAX5-F1
#
_cell.length_a   1.000
_cell.length_b   1.000
_cell.length_c   1.000
_cell.angle_alpha   90.00
_cell.angle_beta   90.00
_cell.angle_gamma   90.00
#
_symmetry.space_group_name_H-M   'P 1'
#
loop_
_entity.id
_entity.type
_entity.pdbx_description
1 polymer ?
#
loop_
_entity_poly.entity_id
_entity_poly.type
_entity_poly.pdbx_seq_one_letter_code
_entity_poly.pdbx_strand_id
1 'polypeptide(L)'
;MVATLRGHAGHDIVEHALIALRNLDHRGATGADPLVGDGAGILMQVPDAFLRAVTGFEVPAPGAYAVGTAFLPVDAAERATTVRRI
;
A
#
# COMPACT_ATOMS: atom_id res chain seq x y z
N MET A 1 -0.31 -12.40 9.52
CA MET A 1 0.44 -11.22 10.00
C MET A 1 1.91 -11.59 10.10
N VAL A 2 2.82 -10.71 9.70
CA VAL A 2 4.27 -10.88 9.84
C VAL A 2 4.79 -9.74 10.72
N ALA A 3 5.68 -10.04 11.67
CA ALA A 3 6.29 -9.04 12.55
C ALA A 3 7.76 -9.40 12.79
N THR A 4 8.58 -8.39 13.06
CA THR A 4 9.97 -8.57 13.49
C THR A 4 10.14 -8.13 14.94
N LEU A 5 11.04 -8.78 15.66
CA LEU A 5 11.45 -8.38 17.02
C LEU A 5 12.71 -7.48 17.02
N ARG A 6 13.26 -7.16 15.84
CA ARG A 6 14.49 -6.35 15.73
C ARG A 6 14.31 -4.89 16.15
N GLY A 7 13.07 -4.40 16.25
CA GLY A 7 12.76 -3.03 16.67
C GLY A 7 13.05 -1.95 15.61
N HIS A 8 13.55 -2.31 14.43
CA HIS A 8 13.75 -1.42 13.30
C HIS A 8 13.04 -1.95 12.06
N ALA A 9 12.71 -1.04 11.13
CA ALA A 9 12.12 -1.39 9.84
C ALA A 9 13.09 -2.19 8.96
N GLY A 10 12.55 -3.02 8.07
CA GLY A 10 13.30 -3.83 7.11
C GLY A 10 12.42 -4.28 5.94
N HIS A 11 12.99 -4.33 4.73
CA HIS A 11 12.27 -4.75 3.51
C HIS A 11 11.91 -6.24 3.53
N ASP A 12 12.68 -7.06 4.25
CA ASP A 12 12.45 -8.49 4.43
C ASP A 12 11.05 -8.81 4.97
N ILE A 13 10.48 -7.95 5.81
CA ILE A 13 9.11 -8.13 6.32
C ILE A 13 8.06 -7.99 5.21
N VAL A 14 8.28 -7.05 4.27
CA VAL A 14 7.38 -6.86 3.12
C VAL A 14 7.46 -8.08 2.21
N GLU A 15 8.66 -8.57 1.92
CA GLU A 15 8.86 -9.78 1.12
C GLU A 15 8.15 -11.00 1.75
N HIS A 16 8.32 -11.21 3.06
CA HIS A 16 7.62 -12.27 3.78
C HIS A 16 6.10 -12.13 3.72
N ALA A 17 5.57 -10.90 3.83
CA ALA A 17 4.14 -10.65 3.73
C ALA A 17 3.60 -10.98 2.33
N LEU A 18 4.34 -10.66 1.27
CA LEU A 18 3.99 -10.99 -0.11
C LEU A 18 4.05 -12.50 -0.37
N ILE A 19 5.06 -13.20 0.15
CA ILE A 19 5.14 -14.67 0.11
C ILE A 19 3.92 -15.28 0.81
N ALA A 20 3.57 -14.77 1.99
CA ALA A 20 2.40 -15.24 2.72
C ALA A 20 1.11 -15.05 1.91
N LEU A 21 0.89 -13.89 1.28
CA LEU A 21 -0.26 -13.67 0.41
C LEU A 21 -0.30 -14.65 -0.77
N ARG A 22 0.84 -14.85 -1.45
CA ARG A 22 0.93 -15.81 -2.56
C ARG A 22 0.57 -17.23 -2.12
N ASN A 23 0.95 -17.63 -0.91
CA ASN A 23 0.61 -18.95 -0.38
C ASN A 23 -0.89 -19.09 -0.04
N LEU A 24 -1.64 -18.00 0.05
CA LEU A 24 -3.09 -17.98 0.28
C LEU A 24 -3.91 -17.90 -1.00
N ASP A 25 -3.28 -18.00 -2.18
CA ASP A 25 -3.96 -17.94 -3.48
C ASP A 25 -5.12 -18.93 -3.59
N HIS A 26 -4.92 -20.16 -3.09
CA HIS A 26 -5.94 -21.21 -3.01
C HIS A 26 -7.17 -20.88 -2.12
N ARG A 27 -7.13 -19.78 -1.38
CA ARG A 27 -8.23 -19.30 -0.53
C ARG A 27 -8.95 -18.09 -1.11
N GLY A 28 -8.47 -17.53 -2.22
CA GLY A 28 -9.21 -16.54 -2.99
C GLY A 28 -10.34 -17.20 -3.78
N ALA A 29 -11.42 -16.46 -4.03
CA ALA A 29 -12.33 -16.91 -5.09
C ALA A 29 -11.61 -16.73 -6.43
N THR A 30 -11.53 -17.81 -7.18
CA THR A 30 -11.06 -17.77 -8.57
C THR A 30 -12.29 -17.59 -9.47
N GLY A 31 -12.36 -16.46 -10.17
CA GLY A 31 -13.38 -16.24 -11.19
C GLY A 31 -13.19 -17.15 -12.41
N ALA A 32 -14.09 -17.05 -13.39
CA ALA A 32 -13.93 -17.75 -14.67
C ALA A 32 -12.72 -17.25 -15.49
N ASP A 33 -12.26 -16.03 -15.21
CA ASP A 33 -11.06 -15.43 -15.81
C ASP A 33 -9.87 -15.58 -14.83
N PRO A 34 -8.79 -16.27 -15.22
CA PRO A 34 -7.60 -16.44 -14.37
C PRO A 34 -6.86 -15.12 -14.07
N LEU A 35 -7.16 -14.02 -14.76
CA LEU A 35 -6.61 -12.69 -14.49
C LEU A 35 -7.44 -11.89 -13.46
N VAL A 36 -8.61 -12.41 -13.05
CA VAL A 36 -9.53 -11.72 -12.15
C VAL A 36 -9.60 -12.46 -10.81
N GLY A 37 -9.23 -11.75 -9.74
CA GLY A 37 -9.44 -12.19 -8.36
C GLY A 37 -10.22 -11.16 -7.56
N ASP A 38 -10.85 -11.59 -6.47
CA ASP A 38 -11.68 -10.73 -5.60
C ASP A 38 -10.88 -9.61 -4.90
N GLY A 39 -9.57 -9.81 -4.73
CA GLY A 39 -8.65 -8.81 -4.19
C GLY A 39 -7.68 -9.37 -3.14
N ALA A 40 -6.50 -8.76 -3.07
CA ALA A 40 -5.48 -9.03 -2.05
C ALA A 40 -4.73 -7.73 -1.72
N GLY A 41 -4.19 -7.62 -0.51
CA GLY A 41 -3.43 -6.44 -0.10
C GLY A 41 -2.66 -6.65 1.20
N ILE A 42 -1.67 -5.79 1.43
CA ILE A 42 -0.94 -5.70 2.70
C ILE A 42 -1.18 -4.34 3.34
N LEU A 43 -1.25 -4.33 4.66
CA LEU A 43 -1.13 -3.12 5.46
C LEU A 43 0.28 -3.09 6.07
N MET A 44 0.96 -1.96 5.95
CA MET A 44 2.31 -1.77 6.47
C MET A 44 2.48 -0.40 7.14
N GLN A 45 3.59 -0.23 7.85
CA GLN A 45 3.99 1.07 8.39
C GLN A 45 4.25 2.08 7.26
N VAL A 46 4.17 3.37 7.58
CA VAL A 46 4.50 4.45 6.64
C VAL A 46 5.96 4.26 6.14
N PRO A 47 6.18 4.13 4.81
CA PRO A 47 7.52 3.86 4.28
C PRO A 47 8.33 5.17 4.16
N ASP A 48 8.79 5.70 5.30
CA ASP A 48 9.43 7.02 5.42
C ASP A 48 10.58 7.24 4.43
N ALA A 49 11.49 6.27 4.31
CA ALA A 49 12.63 6.36 3.40
C ALA A 49 12.20 6.48 1.92
N PHE A 50 11.15 5.76 1.53
CA PHE A 50 10.61 5.85 0.18
C PHE A 50 9.96 7.21 -0.07
N LEU A 51 9.13 7.69 0.86
CA LEU A 51 8.42 8.96 0.71
C LEU A 51 9.42 10.11 0.58
N ARG A 52 10.44 10.19 1.43
CA ARG A 52 11.50 11.20 1.32
C ARG A 52 12.21 11.18 -0.03
N ALA A 53 12.38 9.99 -0.63
CA ALA A 53 13.06 9.85 -1.91
C ALA A 53 12.21 10.29 -3.11
N VAL A 54 10.87 10.22 -3.01
CA VAL A 54 9.96 10.49 -4.14
C VAL A 54 9.19 11.81 -4.02
N THR A 55 9.13 12.41 -2.84
CA THR A 55 8.47 13.70 -2.64
C THR A 55 9.39 14.84 -3.04
N GLY A 56 8.85 15.83 -3.76
CA GLY A 56 9.58 17.05 -4.14
C GLY A 56 9.66 18.12 -3.05
N PHE A 57 9.35 17.78 -1.80
CA PHE A 57 9.32 18.69 -0.65
C PHE A 57 9.90 18.00 0.59
N GLU A 58 10.27 18.80 1.60
CA GLU A 58 10.79 18.29 2.86
C GLU A 58 9.69 17.60 3.67
N VAL A 59 9.86 16.31 3.94
CA VAL A 59 8.93 15.53 4.76
C VAL A 59 9.27 15.74 6.24
N PRO A 60 8.29 16.05 7.12
CA PRO A 60 8.51 16.16 8.57
C PRO A 60 9.10 14.88 9.18
N ALA A 61 9.55 14.96 10.44
CA ALA A 61 10.09 13.80 11.15
C ALA A 61 9.08 12.63 11.21
N PRO A 62 9.53 11.36 11.24
CA PRO A 62 8.64 10.21 11.37
C PRO A 62 7.69 10.37 12.57
N GLY A 63 6.40 10.11 12.35
CA GLY A 63 5.35 10.32 13.36
C GLY A 63 4.78 11.74 13.43
N ALA A 64 5.40 12.71 12.76
CA ALA A 64 4.90 14.09 12.64
C ALA A 64 4.15 14.36 11.33
N TYR A 65 3.92 13.33 10.51
CA TYR A 65 3.14 13.42 9.27
C TYR A 65 2.29 12.15 9.09
N ALA A 66 1.25 12.27 8.25
CA ALA A 66 0.38 11.18 7.87
C ALA A 66 0.35 11.02 6.34
N VAL A 67 -0.01 9.82 5.89
CA VAL A 67 -0.18 9.49 4.47
C VAL A 67 -1.56 8.90 4.29
N GLY A 68 -2.25 9.34 3.23
CA GLY A 68 -3.53 8.78 2.81
C GLY A 68 -3.40 8.09 1.46
N THR A 69 -4.04 6.93 1.32
CA THR A 69 -4.24 6.26 0.03
C THR A 69 -5.72 6.33 -0.30
N ALA A 70 -6.05 6.78 -1.50
CA ALA A 70 -7.43 6.91 -1.96
C ALA A 70 -7.61 6.39 -3.39
N PHE A 71 -8.77 5.79 -3.67
CA PHE A 71 -9.22 5.53 -5.03
C PHE A 71 -10.04 6.71 -5.52
N LEU A 72 -9.71 7.20 -6.71
CA LEU A 72 -10.35 8.36 -7.35
C LEU A 72 -11.00 7.93 -8.67
N PRO A 73 -11.99 8.69 -9.19
CA PRO A 73 -12.56 8.44 -10.51
C PRO A 73 -11.48 8.35 -11.59
N VAL A 74 -11.70 7.48 -12.57
CA VAL A 74 -10.81 7.35 -13.74
C VAL A 74 -11.04 8.49 -14.74
N ASP A 75 -12.27 9.02 -14.81
CA ASP A 75 -12.56 10.23 -15.59
C ASP A 75 -11.79 11.43 -15.03
N ALA A 76 -11.21 12.22 -15.93
CA ALA A 76 -10.32 13.32 -15.55
C ALA A 76 -11.07 14.49 -14.91
N ALA A 77 -12.27 14.82 -15.40
CA ALA A 77 -13.05 15.95 -14.90
C ALA A 77 -13.65 15.62 -13.52
N GLU A 78 -14.17 14.39 -13.36
CA GLU A 78 -14.65 13.89 -12.08
C GLU A 78 -13.52 13.80 -11.05
N ARG A 79 -12.35 13.27 -11.45
CA ARG A 79 -11.18 13.21 -10.56
C ARG A 79 -10.73 14.59 -10.13
N ALA A 80 -10.63 15.55 -11.05
CA ALA A 80 -10.25 16.92 -10.71
C ALA A 80 -11.23 17.56 -9.73
N THR A 81 -12.53 17.27 -9.87
CA THR A 81 -13.57 17.73 -8.93
C THR A 81 -13.39 17.09 -7.55
N THR A 82 -13.12 15.78 -7.49
CA THR A 82 -12.90 15.07 -6.22
C THR A 82 -11.64 15.53 -5.51
N VAL A 83 -10.52 15.71 -6.23
CA VAL A 83 -9.25 16.18 -5.65
C VAL A 83 -9.38 17.55 -4.99
N ARG A 84 -10.21 18.45 -5.54
CA ARG A 84 -10.47 19.77 -4.93
C ARG A 84 -11.25 19.72 -3.61
N ARG A 85 -11.86 18.58 -3.29
CA ARG A 85 -12.68 18.40 -2.07
C ARG A 85 -11.88 17.76 -0.92
N ILE A 86 -10.65 17.34 -1.20
CA ILE A 86 -9.68 16.79 -0.25
C ILE A 86 -8.75 17.93 0.17
#